data_AF-A0A2J8KAZ9-F1
#
_entry.id   AF-A0A2J8KAZ9-F1
#
_cell.length_a   1.000
_cell.length_b   1.000
_cell.length_c   1.000
_cell.angle_alpha   90.00
_cell.angle_beta   90.00
_cell.angle_gamma   90.00
#
_symmetry.space_group_name_H-M   'P 1'
#
loop_
_entity.id
_entity.type
_entity.pdbx_description
1 polymer ?
#
loop_
_entity_poly.entity_id
_entity_poly.type
_entity_poly.pdbx_seq_one_letter_code
_entity_poly.pdbx_strand_id
1 'polypeptide(L)'
;QKGWMPRESVLPHLQVQHLTGGLIDPKRTGRIPIQQALLSGMISEELAQLLQDESSYEKDLTDPISKERLSYKEAMGRCRKDPLSGLLLLPAALEGYRCYRSASPTVPRSLR
;
A
#
# COMPACT_ATOMS: atom_id res chain seq x y z
N GLN A 1 -11.50 22.79 5.59
CA GLN A 1 -10.28 22.26 4.93
C GLN A 1 -9.43 23.41 4.45
N LYS A 2 -8.09 23.30 4.50
CA LYS A 2 -7.16 24.40 4.18
C LYS A 2 -6.59 24.37 2.75
N GLY A 3 -6.92 23.35 1.94
CA GLY A 3 -6.49 23.26 0.54
C GLY A 3 -5.01 22.94 0.31
N TRP A 4 -4.30 22.40 1.32
CA TRP A 4 -2.87 22.10 1.22
C TRP A 4 -2.54 20.89 0.34
N MET A 5 -3.53 20.05 0.04
CA MET A 5 -3.39 18.89 -0.82
C MET A 5 -4.64 18.76 -1.69
N PRO A 6 -4.50 18.29 -2.94
CA PRO A 6 -5.63 17.99 -3.80
C PRO A 6 -6.50 16.87 -3.20
N ARG A 7 -7.82 16.96 -3.39
CA ARG A 7 -8.76 16.00 -2.76
C ARG A 7 -8.55 14.58 -3.29
N GLU A 8 -8.28 14.47 -4.58
CA GLU A 8 -7.94 13.23 -5.28
C GLU A 8 -6.69 12.56 -4.69
N SER A 9 -5.77 13.32 -4.12
CA SER A 9 -4.60 12.76 -3.45
C SER A 9 -4.91 12.37 -2.00
N VAL A 10 -5.80 13.08 -1.31
CA VAL A 10 -6.05 12.83 0.12
C VAL A 10 -6.75 11.50 0.38
N LEU A 11 -7.76 11.16 -0.43
CA LEU A 11 -8.59 9.97 -0.18
C LEU A 11 -7.79 8.65 -0.26
N PRO A 12 -6.96 8.38 -1.29
CA PRO A 12 -6.15 7.17 -1.35
C PRO A 12 -5.22 7.00 -0.14
N HIS A 13 -4.64 8.10 0.35
CA HIS A 13 -3.78 8.04 1.55
C HIS A 13 -4.56 7.64 2.80
N LEU A 14 -5.77 8.17 2.99
CA LEU A 14 -6.63 7.81 4.11
C LEU A 14 -7.12 6.36 4.02
N GLN A 15 -7.43 5.88 2.80
CA GLN A 15 -7.80 4.48 2.56
C GLN A 15 -6.67 3.52 2.96
N VAL A 16 -5.44 3.80 2.55
CA VAL A 16 -4.27 2.98 2.94
C VAL A 16 -4.04 3.00 4.46
N GLN A 17 -4.20 4.15 5.11
CA GLN A 17 -4.13 4.22 6.58
C GLN A 17 -5.22 3.37 7.23
N HIS A 18 -6.46 3.50 6.77
CA HIS A 18 -7.59 2.71 7.27
C HIS A 18 -7.31 1.20 7.19
N LEU A 19 -6.90 0.70 6.02
CA LEU A 19 -6.57 -0.71 5.78
C LEU A 19 -5.38 -1.21 6.61
N THR A 20 -4.48 -0.32 7.02
CA THR A 20 -3.26 -0.66 7.79
C THR A 20 -3.41 -0.42 9.30
N GLY A 21 -4.65 -0.36 9.80
CA GLY A 21 -4.96 -0.35 11.23
C GLY A 21 -5.58 0.94 11.75
N GLY A 22 -5.95 1.89 10.88
CA GLY A 22 -6.65 3.11 11.27
C GLY A 22 -5.93 4.39 10.84
N LEU A 23 -6.63 5.51 11.04
CA LEU A 23 -6.16 6.84 10.64
C LEU A 23 -5.09 7.35 11.60
N ILE A 24 -4.13 8.11 11.08
CA ILE A 24 -3.09 8.75 11.88
C ILE A 24 -3.61 10.10 12.38
N ASP A 25 -3.72 10.25 13.70
CA ASP A 25 -3.96 11.54 14.33
C ASP A 25 -2.61 12.22 14.62
N PRO A 26 -2.23 13.32 13.96
CA PRO A 26 -0.95 13.98 14.21
C PRO A 26 -0.81 14.54 15.64
N LYS A 27 -1.90 14.65 16.41
CA LYS A 27 -1.89 15.11 17.80
C LYS A 27 -1.77 13.97 18.81
N ARG A 28 -1.82 12.72 18.38
CA ARG A 28 -1.77 11.54 19.25
C ARG A 28 -0.70 10.58 18.73
N THR A 29 -0.25 9.68 19.60
CA THR A 29 0.59 8.57 19.17
C THR A 29 -0.29 7.43 18.66
N GLY A 30 0.13 6.79 17.57
CA GLY A 30 -0.54 5.61 17.02
C GLY A 30 -1.66 5.91 16.00
N ARG A 31 -2.50 4.89 15.78
CA ARG A 31 -3.63 4.93 14.84
C ARG A 31 -4.95 4.96 15.61
N ILE A 32 -5.95 5.64 15.06
CA ILE A 32 -7.30 5.74 15.61
C ILE A 32 -8.33 5.14 14.63
N PRO A 33 -9.43 4.53 15.13
CA PRO A 33 -10.48 4.01 14.27
C PRO A 33 -11.29 5.15 13.63
N ILE A 34 -11.96 4.85 12.51
CA ILE A 34 -12.81 5.81 11.77
C ILE A 34 -13.83 6.49 12.70
N GLN A 35 -14.48 5.72 13.57
CA GLN A 35 -15.49 6.25 14.51
C GLN A 35 -14.90 7.32 15.43
N GLN A 36 -13.69 7.13 15.94
CA GLN A 36 -13.02 8.11 16.78
C GLN A 36 -12.59 9.34 15.99
N ALA A 37 -12.08 9.15 14.76
CA ALA A 37 -11.71 10.26 13.88
C ALA A 37 -12.94 11.13 13.55
N LEU A 38 -14.09 10.51 13.30
CA LEU A 38 -15.36 11.18 13.08
C LEU A 38 -15.82 11.99 14.31
N LEU A 39 -15.82 11.37 15.49
CA LEU A 39 -16.18 12.04 16.75
C LEU A 39 -15.29 13.24 17.09
N SER A 40 -14.00 13.17 16.73
CA SER A 40 -13.06 14.28 16.90
C SER A 40 -13.18 15.39 15.83
N GLY A 41 -14.02 15.20 14.82
CA GLY A 41 -14.16 16.13 13.69
C GLY A 41 -12.96 16.16 12.74
N MET A 42 -12.12 15.12 12.77
CA MET A 42 -10.93 15.03 11.89
C MET A 42 -11.33 14.71 10.44
N ILE A 43 -12.38 13.91 10.28
CA ILE A 43 -12.99 13.56 8.99
C ILE A 43 -14.49 13.88 9.04
N SER A 44 -15.10 14.09 7.89
CA SER A 44 -16.55 14.22 7.75
C SER A 44 -17.23 12.84 7.70
N GLU A 45 -18.55 12.80 7.89
CA GLU A 45 -19.36 11.60 7.69
C GLU A 45 -19.22 11.05 6.26
N GLU A 46 -19.22 11.94 5.25
CA GLU A 46 -18.99 11.59 3.85
C GLU A 46 -17.65 10.85 3.65
N LEU A 47 -16.57 11.39 4.22
CA LEU A 47 -15.26 10.72 4.15
C LEU A 47 -15.26 9.39 4.92
N ALA A 48 -15.95 9.32 6.06
CA ALA A 48 -16.07 8.08 6.82
C ALA A 48 -16.78 6.98 5.99
N GLN A 49 -17.85 7.33 5.27
CA GLN A 49 -18.56 6.42 4.37
C GLN A 49 -17.66 5.95 3.21
N LEU A 50 -16.96 6.87 2.55
CA LEU A 50 -16.02 6.54 1.46
C LEU A 50 -14.87 5.64 1.93
N LEU A 51 -14.41 5.82 3.17
CA LEU A 51 -13.39 4.96 3.76
C LEU A 51 -13.94 3.57 4.11
N GLN A 52 -15.21 3.45 4.49
CA GLN A 52 -15.81 2.16 4.83
C GLN A 52 -16.24 1.34 3.61
N ASP A 53 -16.51 1.99 2.48
CA ASP A 53 -16.82 1.32 1.22
C ASP A 53 -15.56 0.84 0.51
N GLU A 54 -14.98 -0.24 1.04
CA GLU A 54 -13.76 -0.85 0.49
C GLU A 54 -13.95 -1.43 -0.93
N SER A 55 -15.20 -1.56 -1.42
CA SER A 55 -15.50 -2.09 -2.75
C SER A 55 -15.34 -1.07 -3.87
N SER A 56 -15.46 0.23 -3.55
CA SER A 56 -15.30 1.33 -4.49
C SER A 56 -13.87 1.88 -4.57
N TYR A 57 -12.93 1.27 -3.84
CA TYR A 57 -11.55 1.73 -3.82
C TYR A 57 -10.92 1.70 -5.21
N GLU A 58 -10.20 2.76 -5.55
CA GLU A 58 -9.57 2.91 -6.84
C GLU A 58 -8.54 1.80 -7.07
N LYS A 59 -8.51 1.27 -8.29
CA LYS A 59 -7.53 0.28 -8.73
C LYS A 59 -6.35 0.98 -9.36
N ASP A 60 -5.50 1.58 -8.53
CA ASP A 60 -4.37 2.42 -8.93
C ASP A 60 -3.05 1.64 -9.09
N LEU A 61 -2.95 0.46 -8.48
CA LEU A 61 -1.82 -0.45 -8.59
C LEU A 61 -1.95 -1.38 -9.80
N THR A 62 -0.83 -1.97 -10.22
CA THR A 62 -0.79 -2.98 -11.29
C THR A 62 -0.11 -4.24 -10.76
N ASP A 63 -0.78 -5.38 -10.89
CA ASP A 63 -0.21 -6.66 -10.55
C ASP A 63 1.00 -6.95 -11.45
N PRO A 64 2.20 -7.18 -10.90
CA PRO A 64 3.39 -7.39 -11.72
C PRO A 64 3.36 -8.70 -12.51
N ILE A 65 2.54 -9.69 -12.13
CA ILE A 65 2.42 -10.99 -12.78
C ILE A 65 1.24 -10.99 -13.76
N SER A 66 0.01 -10.76 -13.29
CA SER A 66 -1.20 -10.82 -14.12
C SER A 66 -1.42 -9.56 -14.97
N LYS A 67 -0.74 -8.45 -14.63
CA LYS A 67 -0.93 -7.12 -15.24
C LYS A 67 -2.31 -6.51 -14.99
N GLU A 68 -3.13 -7.13 -14.15
CA GLU A 68 -4.42 -6.59 -13.75
C GLU A 68 -4.26 -5.34 -12.88
N ARG A 69 -5.19 -4.40 -13.02
CA ARG A 69 -5.29 -3.24 -12.12
C ARG A 69 -5.86 -3.69 -10.79
N LEU A 70 -5.22 -3.30 -9.68
CA LEU A 70 -5.59 -3.69 -8.32
C LEU A 70 -5.80 -2.45 -7.45
N SER A 71 -6.76 -2.51 -6.52
CA SER A 71 -6.76 -1.61 -5.37
C SER A 71 -5.72 -2.04 -4.35
N TYR A 72 -5.35 -1.14 -3.42
CA TYR A 72 -4.43 -1.48 -2.33
C TYR A 72 -4.92 -2.68 -1.50
N LYS A 73 -6.23 -2.76 -1.24
CA LYS A 73 -6.84 -3.90 -0.52
C LYS A 73 -6.68 -5.21 -1.29
N GLU A 74 -6.94 -5.19 -2.59
CA GLU A 74 -6.76 -6.37 -3.45
C GLU A 74 -5.29 -6.80 -3.54
N ALA A 75 -4.36 -5.83 -3.54
CA ALA A 75 -2.93 -6.10 -3.50
C ALA A 75 -2.51 -6.74 -2.16
N MET A 76 -2.99 -6.23 -1.02
CA MET A 76 -2.75 -6.84 0.30
C MET A 76 -3.21 -8.30 0.35
N GLY A 77 -4.35 -8.62 -0.28
CA GLY A 77 -4.87 -9.99 -0.37
C GLY A 77 -4.02 -10.93 -1.23
N ARG A 78 -3.22 -10.40 -2.16
CA ARG A 78 -2.27 -11.16 -3.00
C ARG A 78 -0.88 -11.26 -2.38
N CYS A 79 -0.59 -10.48 -1.33
CA CYS A 79 0.70 -10.52 -0.66
C CYS A 79 0.91 -11.84 0.09
N ARG A 80 2.18 -12.27 0.15
CA ARG A 80 2.64 -13.31 1.06
C ARG A 80 3.25 -12.65 2.30
N LYS A 81 2.93 -13.15 3.48
CA LYS A 81 3.57 -12.68 4.71
C LYS A 81 4.95 -13.31 4.84
N ASP A 82 5.99 -12.48 4.88
CA ASP A 82 7.35 -12.93 5.16
C ASP A 82 7.45 -13.42 6.61
N PRO A 83 7.84 -14.68 6.88
CA PRO A 83 7.86 -15.21 8.24
C PRO A 83 8.90 -14.55 9.15
N LEU A 84 9.96 -13.96 8.59
CA LEU A 84 11.03 -13.33 9.37
C LEU A 84 10.67 -11.89 9.79
N SER A 85 10.27 -11.05 8.83
CA SER A 85 9.93 -9.64 9.09
C SER A 85 8.47 -9.42 9.46
N GLY A 86 7.58 -10.37 9.13
CA GLY A 86 6.14 -10.22 9.25
C GLY A 86 5.51 -9.28 8.22
N LEU A 87 6.29 -8.76 7.26
CA LEU A 87 5.81 -7.85 6.22
C LEU A 87 4.99 -8.57 5.16
N LEU A 88 4.03 -7.85 4.57
CA LEU A 88 3.29 -8.30 3.39
C LEU A 88 4.07 -7.95 2.13
N LEU A 89 4.44 -8.98 1.35
CA LEU A 89 5.21 -8.83 0.12
C LEU A 89 4.38 -9.28 -1.09
N LEU A 90 4.20 -8.38 -2.07
CA LEU A 90 3.52 -8.71 -3.32
C LEU A 90 4.51 -9.41 -4.27
N PRO A 91 4.22 -10.63 -4.76
CA PRO A 91 5.12 -11.35 -5.66
C PRO A 91 5.31 -10.59 -6.98
N ALA A 92 6.55 -10.38 -7.40
CA ALA A 92 6.88 -9.65 -8.64
C ALA A 92 7.20 -10.58 -9.83
N ALA A 93 7.32 -11.88 -9.60
CA ALA A 93 7.61 -12.88 -10.61
C ALA A 93 6.98 -14.23 -10.22
N LEU A 94 6.75 -15.08 -11.21
CA LEU A 94 6.26 -16.44 -10.99
C LEU A 94 7.29 -17.26 -10.20
N GLU A 95 6.78 -18.18 -9.38
CA GLU A 95 7.60 -19.09 -8.61
C GLU A 95 8.42 -19.98 -9.57
N GLY A 96 9.75 -19.93 -9.45
CA GLY A 96 10.67 -20.60 -10.37
C GLY A 96 11.15 -19.77 -11.56
N TYR A 97 10.69 -18.52 -11.74
CA TYR A 97 11.27 -17.61 -12.73
C TYR A 97 12.69 -17.24 -12.32
N ARG A 98 13.69 -17.94 -12.88
CA ARG A 98 15.09 -17.55 -12.74
C ARG A 98 15.31 -16.31 -13.59
N CYS A 99 15.51 -15.16 -12.95
CA CYS A 99 16.11 -14.03 -13.64
C CYS A 99 17.47 -14.51 -14.17
N TYR A 100 17.62 -14.61 -15.50
CA TYR A 100 18.92 -14.77 -16.14
C TYR A 100 19.74 -13.49 -15.99
N ARG A 101 20.04 -13.08 -14.75
CA ARG A 101 21.29 -12.36 -14.50
C ARG A 101 22.34 -13.44 -14.46
N SER A 102 22.84 -13.83 -15.63
CA SER A 102 24.20 -14.34 -15.70
C SER A 102 25.04 -13.31 -14.95
N ALA A 103 25.65 -13.70 -13.83
CA ALA A 103 26.73 -12.93 -13.27
C ALA A 103 27.66 -12.62 -14.44
N SER A 104 27.83 -11.32 -14.76
CA SER A 104 28.77 -10.92 -15.80
C SER A 104 30.08 -11.64 -15.48
N PRO A 105 30.69 -12.40 -16.42
CA PRO A 105 31.93 -13.08 -16.14
C PRO A 105 32.93 -12.04 -15.69
N THR A 106 33.38 -12.15 -14.45
CA THR A 106 34.41 -11.29 -13.90
C THR A 106 35.66 -11.59 -14.72
N VAL A 107 36.02 -10.70 -15.63
CA VAL A 107 37.27 -10.81 -16.38
C VAL A 107 38.39 -10.77 -15.33
N PRO A 108 39.19 -11.83 -15.15
CA PRO A 108 40.30 -11.77 -14.22
C PRO A 108 41.24 -10.68 -14.72
N ARG A 109 41.45 -9.67 -13.89
CA ARG A 109 42.43 -8.62 -14.15
C ARG A 109 43.79 -9.30 -14.07
N SER A 110 44.30 -9.77 -15.20
CA SER A 110 45.65 -10.31 -15.32
C SER A 110 46.62 -9.25 -14.82
N LEU A 111 47.40 -9.61 -13.80
CA LEU A 111 48.54 -8.85 -13.32
C LEU A 111 49.49 -8.62 -14.49
N ARG A 112 49.65 -7.35 -14.88
CA ARG A 112 50.82 -6.88 -15.60
C ARG A 112 51.08 -5.43 -15.20
#